data_AF-A0A4P9WJI6-F1
#
_entry.id   AF-A0A4P9WJI6-F1
#
_cell.length_a   1.000
_cell.length_b   1.000
_cell.length_c   1.000
_cell.angle_alpha   90.00
_cell.angle_beta   90.00
_cell.angle_gamma   90.00
#
_symmetry.space_group_name_H-M   'P 1'
#
loop_
_entity.id
_entity.type
_entity.pdbx_description
1 polymer ?
#
loop_
_entity_poly.entity_id
_entity_poly.type
_entity_poly.pdbx_seq_one_letter_code
_entity_poly.pdbx_strand_id
1 'polypeptide(L)' 'FSSQVVSRTHMEIFEDGGKVFIKDIGSNSGTFLNGVRLSNPGTVSEPVQVHSGDYIQLGKDYVPE' A
#
# COMPACT_ATOMS: atom_id res chain seq x y z
N PHE A 1 -6.73 -15.10 10.99
CA PHE A 1 -5.89 -14.33 10.04
C PHE A 1 -5.27 -13.15 10.77
N SER A 2 -4.11 -13.34 11.40
CA SER A 2 -3.29 -12.24 11.93
C SER A 2 -2.07 -12.12 11.02
N SER A 3 -2.20 -11.35 9.94
CA SER A 3 -1.01 -10.99 9.17
C SER A 3 -0.16 -10.09 10.05
N GLN A 4 1.04 -10.53 10.43
CA GLN A 4 1.97 -9.71 11.21
C GLN A 4 2.51 -8.52 10.40
N VAL A 5 2.35 -8.56 9.08
CA VAL A 5 2.90 -7.55 8.16
C VAL A 5 1.89 -6.47 7.76
N VAL A 6 0.59 -6.65 8.04
CA VAL A 6 -0.43 -5.64 7.73
C VAL A 6 -0.73 -4.80 8.96
N SER A 7 -0.24 -3.55 8.99
CA SER A 7 -0.62 -2.53 9.98
C SER A 7 -2.14 -2.38 10.16
N ARG A 8 -2.59 -2.00 11.36
CA ARG A 8 -4.01 -1.71 11.65
C ARG A 8 -4.59 -0.63 10.76
N THR A 9 -3.81 0.42 10.52
CA THR A 9 -4.08 1.46 9.53
C THR A 9 -2.92 1.39 8.55
N HIS A 10 -3.18 0.87 7.34
CA HIS A 10 -2.13 0.49 6.39
C HIS A 10 -2.12 1.40 5.16
N MET A 11 -3.26 1.51 4.50
CA MET A 11 -3.45 2.27 3.29
C MET A 11 -4.91 2.72 3.22
N GLU A 12 -5.13 3.87 2.59
CA GLU A 12 -6.46 4.37 2.25
C GLU A 12 -6.70 4.21 0.75
N ILE A 13 -7.91 3.76 0.39
CA ILE A 13 -8.44 3.78 -0.97
C ILE A 13 -9.55 4.81 -1.00
N PHE A 14 -9.52 5.69 -2.00
CA PHE A 14 -10.56 6.69 -2.19
C PHE A 14 -10.79 6.96 -3.67
N GLU A 15 -11.91 7.59 -3.97
CA GLU A 15 -12.29 8.01 -5.32
C GLU A 15 -12.32 9.54 -5.35
N ASP A 16 -11.75 10.12 -6.41
CA ASP A 16 -11.77 11.55 -6.69
C ASP A 16 -11.92 11.78 -8.19
N GLY A 17 -12.95 12.52 -8.61
CA GLY A 17 -13.17 12.89 -10.01
C GLY A 17 -13.38 11.71 -10.97
N GLY A 18 -14.01 10.63 -10.52
CA GLY A 18 -14.24 9.38 -11.25
C GLY A 18 -13.03 8.46 -11.31
N LYS A 19 -11.96 8.76 -10.56
CA LYS A 19 -10.70 8.01 -10.55
C LYS A 19 -10.46 7.43 -9.16
N VAL A 20 -9.99 6.19 -9.11
CA VAL A 20 -9.65 5.52 -7.85
C VAL A 20 -8.17 5.75 -7.55
N PHE A 21 -7.87 6.07 -6.30
CA PHE A 21 -6.53 6.29 -5.79
C PHE A 21 -6.26 5.43 -4.57
N ILE A 22 -4.98 5.13 -4.37
CA ILE A 22 -4.48 4.48 -3.16
C ILE A 22 -3.36 5.30 -2.53
N LYS A 23 -3.27 5.26 -1.21
CA LYS A 23 -2.25 5.99 -0.45
C LYS A 23 -1.79 5.18 0.75
N ASP A 24 -0.51 4.82 0.81
CA ASP A 24 0.06 4.25 2.03
C ASP A 24 0.06 5.32 3.13
N ILE A 25 -0.43 4.98 4.32
CA ILE A 25 -0.59 5.92 5.45
C ILE A 25 0.43 5.65 6.56
N GLY A 26 1.64 5.24 6.20
CA GLY A 26 2.72 4.96 7.14
C GLY A 26 2.72 3.52 7.62
N SER A 27 2.47 2.58 6.72
CA SER A 27 2.51 1.16 7.07
C SER A 27 3.94 0.69 7.37
N ASN A 28 4.10 -0.26 8.28
CA ASN A 28 5.43 -0.76 8.67
C ASN A 28 6.04 -1.61 7.55
N SER A 29 5.24 -2.50 6.96
CA SER A 29 5.73 -3.44 5.94
C SER A 29 5.58 -2.91 4.51
N GLY A 30 4.86 -1.81 4.31
CA GLY A 30 4.70 -1.12 3.03
C GLY A 30 3.52 -1.61 2.19
N THR A 31 2.98 -0.70 1.39
CA THR A 31 2.06 -0.98 0.29
C THR A 31 2.82 -1.04 -1.03
N PHE A 32 2.44 -1.99 -1.90
CA PHE A 32 3.02 -2.17 -3.22
C PHE A 32 1.93 -2.16 -4.29
N LEU A 33 2.18 -1.47 -5.40
CA LEU A 33 1.36 -1.47 -6.61
C LEU A 33 2.17 -2.13 -7.73
N ASN A 34 1.66 -3.22 -8.29
CA ASN A 34 2.34 -3.99 -9.34
C ASN A 34 3.80 -4.35 -8.98
N GLY A 35 4.04 -4.70 -7.71
CA GLY A 35 5.36 -5.03 -7.18
C GLY A 35 6.26 -3.83 -6.83
N VAL A 36 5.83 -2.60 -7.13
CA VAL A 36 6.57 -1.36 -6.81
C VAL A 36 6.07 -0.79 -5.49
N ARG A 37 6.99 -0.48 -4.57
CA ARG A 37 6.66 0.08 -3.25
C ARG A 37 6.25 1.56 -3.37
N LEU A 38 5.18 1.96 -2.67
CA LEU A 38 4.65 3.33 -2.77
C LEU A 38 5.44 4.37 -1.95
N SER A 39 6.01 3.99 -0.81
CA SER A 39 6.77 4.89 0.08
C SER A 39 7.85 4.13 0.83
N ASN A 40 8.64 4.81 1.67
CA ASN A 40 9.55 4.18 2.64
C ASN A 40 8.78 3.64 3.87
N PRO A 41 9.34 2.67 4.64
CA PRO A 41 8.63 2.09 5.78
C PRO A 41 8.22 3.15 6.80
N GLY A 42 6.98 3.09 7.30
CA GLY A 42 6.47 4.06 8.28
C GLY A 42 6.24 5.47 7.74
N THR A 43 6.32 5.68 6.42
CA THR A 43 6.08 6.99 5.79
C THR A 43 4.85 6.98 4.90
N VAL A 44 4.15 8.10 4.88
CA VAL A 44 2.96 8.30 4.05
C VAL A 44 3.39 8.46 2.58
N SER A 45 2.71 7.78 1.65
CA SER A 45 2.95 7.96 0.22
C SER A 45 2.16 9.14 -0.35
N GLU A 46 2.55 9.58 -1.54
CA GLU A 46 1.63 10.34 -2.39
C GLU A 46 0.47 9.44 -2.87
N PRO A 47 -0.72 10.00 -3.16
CA PRO A 47 -1.79 9.25 -3.80
C PRO A 47 -1.37 8.75 -5.19
N VAL A 48 -1.61 7.48 -5.46
CA VAL A 48 -1.36 6.86 -6.76
C VAL A 48 -2.67 6.41 -7.36
N GLN A 49 -2.93 6.84 -8.60
CA GLN A 49 -4.12 6.40 -9.34
C GLN A 49 -3.98 4.91 -9.66
N VAL A 50 -5.05 4.14 -9.47
CA VAL A 50 -5.12 2.72 -9.83
C VAL A 50 -6.07 2.50 -10.99
N HIS A 51 -5.78 1.46 -11.76
CA HIS A 51 -6.53 1.04 -12.93
C HIS A 51 -7.02 -0.40 -12.79
N SER A 52 -8.03 -0.76 -13.58
CA SER A 52 -8.49 -2.14 -13.63
C SER A 52 -7.37 -3.07 -14.09
N GLY A 53 -7.13 -4.13 -13.33
CA GLY A 53 -6.03 -5.08 -13.57
C GLY A 53 -4.78 -4.83 -12.74
N ASP A 54 -4.69 -3.73 -12.00
CA ASP A 54 -3.59 -3.49 -11.08
C ASP A 54 -3.63 -4.43 -9.86
N TYR A 55 -2.44 -4.83 -9.41
CA TYR A 55 -2.24 -5.67 -8.24
C TYR A 55 -1.75 -4.85 -7.06
N ILE A 56 -2.54 -4.82 -5.99
CA ILE A 56 -2.19 -4.16 -4.74
C ILE A 56 -1.79 -5.21 -3.72
N GLN A 57 -0.60 -5.07 -3.14
CA GLN A 57 -0.11 -5.93 -2.08
C GLN A 57 0.12 -5.12 -0.79
N LEU A 58 -0.43 -5.60 0.33
CA LEU A 58 -0.28 -5.01 1.66
C LEU A 58 0.70 -5.82 2.47
N GLY A 59 1.86 -5.24 2.75
CA GLY A 59 2.98 -5.91 3.41
C GLY A 59 3.64 -6.99 2.56
N LYS A 60 4.89 -7.28 2.91
CA LYS A 60 5.66 -8.42 2.39
C LYS A 60 6.33 -9.06 3.59
N ASP A 61 6.43 -10.38 3.62
CA ASP A 61 7.22 -11.07 4.64
C ASP A 61 8.65 -10.53 4.60
N TYR A 62 9.10 -9.99 5.73
CA TYR A 62 10.49 -9.59 5.90
C TYR A 62 11.31 -10.87 5.98
N VAL A 63 11.97 -11.23 4.88
CA VAL A 63 13.03 -12.24 4.90
C VAL A 63 14.31 -11.48 5.23
N PRO A 64 14.92 -11.67 6.42
CA PRO A 64 16.21 -11.07 6.71
C PRO A 64 17.24 -11.64 5.72
N GLU A 65 18.00 -10.77 5.05
CA GLU A 65 19.26 -11.17 4.39
C GLU A 65 20.33 -11.54 5.43
#